data_AF-A0A198A7Y6-F1
#
_entry.id   AF-A0A198A7Y6-F1
#
_cell.length_a   1.000
_cell.length_b   1.000
_cell.length_c   1.000
_cell.angle_alpha   90.00
_cell.angle_beta   90.00
_cell.angle_gamma   90.00
#
_symmetry.space_group_name_H-M   'P 1'
#
loop_
_entity.id
_entity.type
_entity.pdbx_description
1 polymer ?
#
loop_
_entity_poly.entity_id
_entity_poly.type
_entity_poly.pdbx_seq_one_letter_code
_entity_poly.pdbx_strand_id
1 'polypeptide(L)'
;MRRWVMYTAGCLFVGIIGGGLSVYWKYEPIRHFEQVDVPVLSRPSLPIEEGVTISQSAAAVEGTPQVMQQAPAHPLKSFNVLLLGTDARGTENSRSDVIIVLHIIPSMRKINMISIPRDSRVYMEGVGYTKINHAHMLGEMRGGNEEGTKEALQTVSNFLDVPINYYMKTNFKGFEDFIDTIGGVNVEVRQNIHLLHAGVTLPQGQQHIDGKLALSLVRERYAFANGDFDRQSEQTQLLKTVASEILRPDHVGEIAGLLTKVKKDIVDTNFKDSDMISLAWLFKGMTPDDFTTKQVPGHSGYEMDPLVRARLYYWIPDMAKVKEISSTLFSQNDIVRER
;
A
#
# COMPACT_ATOMS: atom_id res chain seq x y z
N MET A 1 -14.21 48.22 -31.89
CA MET A 1 -14.48 47.30 -30.75
C MET A 1 -14.10 45.83 -31.00
N ARG A 2 -14.30 45.24 -32.19
CA ARG A 2 -14.08 43.79 -32.43
C ARG A 2 -12.64 43.24 -32.28
N ARG A 3 -11.60 44.02 -32.59
CA ARG A 3 -10.20 43.53 -32.57
C ARG A 3 -9.65 43.29 -31.15
N TRP A 4 -9.94 44.19 -30.21
CA TRP A 4 -9.49 44.06 -28.82
C TRP A 4 -10.13 42.86 -28.11
N VAL A 5 -11.40 42.55 -28.41
CA VAL A 5 -12.10 41.36 -27.89
C VAL A 5 -11.45 40.06 -28.39
N MET A 6 -10.95 40.02 -29.63
CA MET A 6 -10.21 38.84 -30.13
C MET A 6 -8.83 38.70 -29.48
N TYR A 7 -8.13 39.79 -29.19
CA TYR A 7 -6.84 39.72 -28.50
C TYR A 7 -6.99 39.32 -27.02
N THR A 8 -8.00 39.83 -26.31
CA THR A 8 -8.26 39.40 -24.93
C THR A 8 -8.73 37.95 -24.85
N ALA A 9 -9.58 37.51 -25.79
CA ALA A 9 -9.97 36.10 -25.89
C ALA A 9 -8.78 35.20 -26.23
N GLY A 10 -7.88 35.63 -27.14
CA GLY A 10 -6.65 34.90 -27.47
C GLY A 10 -5.68 34.78 -26.28
N CYS A 11 -5.47 35.87 -25.52
CA CYS A 11 -4.64 35.84 -24.31
C CYS A 11 -5.23 34.95 -23.21
N LEU A 12 -6.55 34.97 -23.01
CA LEU A 12 -7.24 34.05 -22.08
C LEU A 12 -7.10 32.59 -22.52
N PHE A 13 -7.23 32.31 -23.81
CA PHE A 13 -7.08 30.96 -24.35
C PHE A 13 -5.65 30.43 -24.18
N VAL A 14 -4.63 31.25 -24.46
CA VAL A 14 -3.22 30.90 -24.22
C VAL A 14 -2.93 30.76 -22.73
N GLY A 15 -3.53 31.59 -21.86
CA GLY A 15 -3.41 31.45 -20.41
C GLY A 15 -4.03 30.16 -19.87
N ILE A 16 -5.19 29.75 -20.39
CA ILE A 16 -5.86 28.49 -20.05
C ILE A 16 -5.04 27.30 -20.56
N ILE A 17 -4.54 27.36 -21.80
CA ILE A 17 -3.68 26.31 -22.36
C ILE A 17 -2.36 26.22 -21.58
N GLY A 18 -1.71 27.35 -21.30
CA GLY A 18 -0.46 27.39 -20.55
C GLY A 18 -0.63 26.93 -19.10
N GLY A 19 -1.71 27.33 -18.44
CA GLY A 19 -2.08 26.84 -17.11
C GLY A 19 -2.39 25.35 -17.12
N GLY A 20 -3.17 24.88 -18.10
CA GLY A 20 -3.49 23.47 -18.29
C GLY A 20 -2.26 22.61 -18.59
N LEU A 21 -1.36 23.10 -19.45
CA LEU A 21 -0.07 22.44 -19.73
C LEU A 21 0.81 22.41 -18.49
N SER A 22 0.84 23.46 -17.67
CA SER A 22 1.61 23.52 -16.42
C SER A 22 1.11 22.53 -15.38
N VAL A 23 -0.22 22.45 -15.19
CA VAL A 23 -0.86 21.44 -14.33
C VAL A 23 -0.57 20.03 -14.86
N TYR A 24 -0.72 19.80 -16.16
CA TYR A 24 -0.38 18.53 -16.79
C TYR A 24 1.10 18.18 -16.58
N TRP A 25 2.01 19.13 -16.79
CA TRP A 25 3.45 18.91 -16.61
C TRP A 25 3.83 18.53 -15.18
N LYS A 26 3.12 19.08 -14.19
CA LYS A 26 3.43 18.92 -12.77
C LYS A 26 2.85 17.64 -12.17
N TYR A 27 1.64 17.25 -12.55
CA TYR A 27 0.90 16.17 -11.89
C TYR A 27 0.76 14.90 -12.72
N GLU A 28 1.25 14.89 -13.96
CA GLU A 28 1.25 13.66 -14.77
C GLU A 28 2.08 12.60 -14.04
N PRO A 29 1.52 11.39 -13.77
CA PRO A 29 2.11 10.46 -12.81
C PRO A 29 3.54 10.08 -13.10
N ILE A 30 3.88 9.80 -14.37
CA ILE A 30 5.22 9.37 -14.74
C ILE A 30 6.21 10.49 -14.43
N ARG A 31 5.94 11.70 -14.90
CA ARG A 31 6.78 12.87 -14.67
C ARG A 31 6.87 13.28 -13.21
N HIS A 32 5.76 13.26 -12.48
CA HIS A 32 5.73 13.62 -11.07
C HIS A 32 6.67 12.70 -10.27
N PHE A 33 6.54 11.38 -10.44
CA PHE A 33 7.38 10.42 -9.72
C PHE A 33 8.81 10.31 -10.29
N GLU A 34 9.06 10.72 -11.53
CA GLU A 34 10.41 10.90 -12.08
C GLU A 34 11.15 12.09 -11.44
N GLN A 35 10.45 13.22 -11.26
CA GLN A 35 11.01 14.47 -10.76
C GLN A 35 11.13 14.52 -9.24
N VAL A 36 10.25 13.83 -8.52
CA VAL A 36 10.31 13.75 -7.06
C VAL A 36 11.33 12.68 -6.64
N ASP A 37 12.15 13.02 -5.64
CA ASP A 37 12.96 12.05 -4.94
C ASP A 37 12.04 11.18 -4.08
N VAL A 38 11.80 9.95 -4.56
CA VAL A 38 11.02 8.95 -3.84
C VAL A 38 11.75 8.62 -2.53
N PRO A 39 11.15 8.89 -1.36
CA PRO A 39 11.80 8.62 -0.08
C PRO A 39 12.01 7.11 0.10
N VAL A 40 13.00 6.74 0.91
CA VAL A 40 13.18 5.34 1.36
C VAL A 40 13.04 5.35 2.86
N LEU A 41 11.88 4.93 3.35
CA LEU A 41 11.52 4.95 4.77
C LEU A 41 12.12 3.76 5.52
N SER A 42 12.17 2.60 4.87
CA SER A 42 12.80 1.39 5.39
C SER A 42 13.53 0.65 4.28
N ARG A 43 14.63 -0.01 4.66
CA ARG A 43 15.38 -0.94 3.80
C ARG A 43 15.49 -2.26 4.53
N PRO A 44 15.55 -3.39 3.80
CA PRO A 44 15.85 -4.67 4.42
C PRO A 44 17.14 -4.54 5.23
N SER A 45 17.08 -4.87 6.51
CA SER A 45 18.27 -5.04 7.33
C SER A 45 19.09 -6.17 6.71
N LEU A 46 20.41 -5.96 6.57
CA LEU A 46 21.31 -7.01 6.12
C LEU A 46 21.09 -8.26 6.99
N PRO A 47 21.10 -9.47 6.41
CA PRO A 47 21.04 -10.69 7.21
C PRO A 47 22.14 -10.63 8.26
N ILE A 48 21.78 -10.83 9.53
CA ILE A 48 22.78 -11.10 10.56
C ILE A 48 23.35 -12.47 10.20
N GLU A 49 24.54 -12.51 9.60
CA GLU A 49 25.29 -13.76 9.47
C GLU A 49 25.48 -14.32 10.88
N GLU A 50 24.91 -15.49 11.14
CA GLU A 50 25.21 -16.24 12.35
C GLU A 50 26.72 -16.57 12.36
N GLY A 51 27.49 -15.77 13.09
CA GLY A 51 28.87 -16.06 13.45
C GLY A 51 29.92 -15.58 12.46
N VAL A 52 30.26 -14.29 12.51
CA VAL A 52 31.59 -13.82 12.08
C VAL A 52 32.20 -12.99 13.20
N THR A 53 33.23 -13.57 13.83
CA THR A 53 34.12 -12.89 14.77
C THR A 53 34.81 -11.75 14.04
N ILE A 54 34.66 -10.52 14.54
CA ILE A 54 35.39 -9.36 14.02
C ILE A 54 36.88 -9.57 14.28
N SER A 55 37.63 -9.93 13.25
CA SER A 55 39.07 -9.71 13.20
C SER A 55 39.35 -8.64 12.16
N GLN A 56 39.81 -7.49 12.65
CA GLN A 56 40.28 -6.38 11.84
C GLN A 56 41.45 -6.82 10.95
N SER A 57 41.43 -6.47 9.66
CA SER A 57 42.64 -6.10 8.94
C SER A 57 42.30 -5.30 7.69
N ALA A 58 42.82 -4.08 7.65
CA ALA A 58 42.76 -3.17 6.53
C ALA A 58 43.81 -3.54 5.48
N ALA A 59 43.45 -3.51 4.20
CA ALA A 59 44.39 -3.30 3.11
C ALA A 59 43.68 -2.66 1.92
N ALA A 60 44.14 -1.46 1.57
CA ALA A 60 43.76 -0.71 0.37
C ALA A 60 44.30 -1.38 -0.89
N VAL A 61 43.51 -1.35 -1.98
CA VAL A 61 44.01 -1.48 -3.35
C VAL A 61 43.26 -0.51 -4.24
N GLU A 62 43.98 0.49 -4.73
CA GLU A 62 43.58 1.41 -5.80
C GLU A 62 43.79 0.76 -7.19
N GLY A 63 42.93 1.12 -8.15
CA GLY A 63 43.31 1.27 -9.57
C GLY A 63 42.57 0.40 -10.59
N THR A 64 41.66 1.02 -11.37
CA THR A 64 41.78 1.31 -12.84
C THR A 64 40.36 1.56 -13.43
N PRO A 65 40.12 2.61 -14.23
CA PRO A 65 38.77 3.02 -14.63
C PRO A 65 38.24 2.22 -15.83
N GLN A 66 37.16 1.48 -15.63
CA GLN A 66 36.39 0.92 -16.75
C GLN A 66 35.38 1.94 -17.26
N VAL A 67 35.48 2.21 -18.56
CA VAL A 67 34.60 3.07 -19.35
C VAL A 67 33.15 2.57 -19.19
N MET A 68 32.34 3.29 -18.40
CA MET A 68 30.90 3.05 -18.36
C MET A 68 30.28 3.56 -19.66
N GLN A 69 29.88 2.59 -20.48
CA GLN A 69 28.97 2.77 -21.59
C GLN A 69 27.68 3.42 -21.06
N GLN A 70 27.41 4.65 -21.48
CA GLN A 70 26.23 5.42 -21.05
C GLN A 70 24.96 4.69 -21.47
N ALA A 71 24.18 4.24 -20.49
CA ALA A 71 22.81 3.78 -20.69
C ALA A 71 21.92 5.00 -21.03
N PRO A 72 20.91 4.86 -21.92
CA PRO A 72 19.98 5.94 -22.19
C PRO A 72 19.11 6.27 -20.96
N ALA A 73 18.58 7.49 -20.97
CA ALA A 73 18.13 8.28 -19.84
C ALA A 73 16.84 7.78 -19.14
N HIS A 74 16.88 7.92 -17.81
CA HIS A 74 15.83 7.75 -16.78
C HIS A 74 15.38 6.29 -16.49
N PRO A 75 15.72 5.72 -15.32
CA PRO A 75 15.06 4.49 -14.87
C PRO A 75 13.59 4.81 -14.61
N LEU A 76 12.69 3.97 -15.11
CA LEU A 76 11.29 3.95 -14.71
C LEU A 76 11.25 3.84 -13.18
N LYS A 77 10.85 4.91 -12.49
CA LYS A 77 10.78 4.92 -11.02
C LYS A 77 9.51 4.21 -10.57
N SER A 78 9.64 2.91 -10.28
CA SER A 78 8.68 2.16 -9.48
C SER A 78 8.89 2.41 -7.99
N PHE A 79 7.85 2.28 -7.17
CA PHE A 79 7.96 2.47 -5.72
C PHE A 79 6.97 1.63 -4.93
N ASN A 80 7.29 1.42 -3.65
CA ASN A 80 6.55 0.55 -2.74
C ASN A 80 5.76 1.36 -1.71
N VAL A 81 4.48 1.01 -1.55
CA VAL A 81 3.55 1.64 -0.61
C VAL A 81 3.06 0.60 0.37
N LEU A 82 3.18 0.85 1.68
CA LEU A 82 2.59 0.02 2.72
C LEU A 82 1.23 0.58 3.17
N LEU A 83 0.15 -0.19 3.00
CA LEU A 83 -1.15 0.11 3.60
C LEU A 83 -1.30 -0.62 4.93
N LEU A 84 -1.64 0.14 5.97
CA LEU A 84 -1.88 -0.36 7.31
C LEU A 84 -3.30 -0.01 7.75
N GLY A 85 -4.09 -1.02 8.10
CA GLY A 85 -5.35 -0.85 8.80
C GLY A 85 -5.19 -1.27 10.25
N THR A 86 -5.32 -0.33 11.19
CA THR A 86 -5.18 -0.61 12.64
C THR A 86 -6.53 -0.80 13.32
N ASP A 87 -6.54 -1.63 14.38
CA ASP A 87 -7.71 -1.83 15.24
C ASP A 87 -7.86 -0.73 16.32
N ALA A 88 -7.18 0.42 16.16
CA ALA A 88 -7.21 1.54 17.09
C ALA A 88 -8.62 2.14 17.25
N ARG A 89 -9.05 2.34 18.50
CA ARG A 89 -10.34 2.98 18.86
C ARG A 89 -10.17 4.26 19.70
N GLY A 90 -8.94 4.75 19.85
CA GLY A 90 -8.60 5.85 20.75
C GLY A 90 -7.11 5.85 21.07
N THR A 91 -6.73 5.98 22.34
CA THR A 91 -5.33 6.05 22.80
C THR A 91 -4.68 4.69 23.09
N GLU A 92 -5.32 3.59 22.69
CA GLU A 92 -4.82 2.23 22.95
C GLU A 92 -3.73 1.83 21.94
N ASN A 93 -2.78 1.02 22.40
CA ASN A 93 -1.81 0.37 21.51
C ASN A 93 -2.56 -0.57 20.56
N SER A 94 -2.40 -0.34 19.28
CA SER A 94 -3.16 -0.97 18.21
C SER A 94 -2.30 -1.91 17.38
N ARG A 95 -2.95 -2.93 16.82
CA ARG A 95 -2.35 -3.91 15.91
C ARG A 95 -2.77 -3.60 14.49
N SER A 96 -1.88 -3.85 13.55
CA SER A 96 -2.18 -3.77 12.13
C SER A 96 -2.86 -5.06 11.66
N ASP A 97 -4.18 -5.02 11.54
CA ASP A 97 -5.00 -6.16 11.11
C ASP A 97 -5.10 -6.28 9.58
N VAL A 98 -4.81 -5.18 8.86
CA VAL A 98 -4.64 -5.15 7.40
C VAL A 98 -3.23 -4.70 7.09
N ILE A 99 -2.49 -5.51 6.34
CA ILE A 99 -1.10 -5.25 5.94
C ILE A 99 -0.99 -5.60 4.46
N ILE A 100 -0.94 -4.59 3.60
CA ILE A 100 -0.85 -4.76 2.14
C ILE A 100 0.29 -3.92 1.61
N VAL A 101 1.18 -4.53 0.82
CA VAL A 101 2.24 -3.81 0.13
C VAL A 101 1.88 -3.68 -1.34
N LEU A 102 1.87 -2.45 -1.86
CA LEU A 102 1.70 -2.16 -3.27
C LEU A 102 3.05 -1.81 -3.90
N HIS A 103 3.35 -2.44 -5.02
CA HIS A 103 4.37 -2.00 -5.95
C HIS A 103 3.69 -1.24 -7.08
N ILE A 104 3.94 0.06 -7.17
CA ILE A 104 3.34 0.92 -8.19
C ILE A 104 4.37 1.15 -9.30
N ILE A 105 3.96 0.86 -10.54
CA ILE A 105 4.76 1.06 -11.75
C ILE A 105 4.04 2.12 -12.61
N PRO A 106 4.30 3.43 -12.41
CA PRO A 106 3.54 4.49 -13.06
C PRO A 106 3.56 4.41 -14.59
N SER A 107 4.71 4.07 -15.17
CA SER A 107 4.91 3.98 -16.61
C SER A 107 4.11 2.89 -17.30
N MET A 108 3.89 1.77 -16.60
CA MET A 108 3.06 0.67 -17.09
C MET A 108 1.59 0.82 -16.68
N ARG A 109 1.28 1.79 -15.81
CA ARG A 109 -0.01 1.90 -15.12
C ARG A 109 -0.42 0.57 -14.48
N LYS A 110 0.54 -0.10 -13.84
CA LYS A 110 0.34 -1.40 -13.19
C LYS A 110 0.62 -1.33 -11.70
N ILE A 111 -0.12 -2.13 -10.95
CA ILE A 111 0.02 -2.22 -9.50
C ILE A 111 0.05 -3.68 -9.08
N ASN A 112 1.14 -4.09 -8.44
CA ASN A 112 1.24 -5.40 -7.82
C ASN A 112 0.96 -5.26 -6.33
N MET A 113 0.16 -6.15 -5.76
CA MET A 113 -0.25 -6.12 -4.36
C MET A 113 0.09 -7.44 -3.70
N ILE A 114 0.79 -7.37 -2.56
CA ILE A 114 0.98 -8.50 -1.64
C ILE A 114 0.19 -8.24 -0.37
N SER A 115 -0.80 -9.08 -0.10
CA SER A 115 -1.50 -9.11 1.18
C SER A 115 -0.77 -10.03 2.16
N ILE A 116 -0.40 -9.49 3.32
CA ILE A 116 0.31 -10.23 4.38
C ILE A 116 -0.68 -10.56 5.50
N PRO A 117 -0.87 -11.85 5.84
CA PRO A 117 -1.70 -12.23 6.97
C PRO A 117 -1.16 -11.60 8.25
N ARG A 118 -2.02 -10.94 9.02
CA ARG A 118 -1.65 -10.28 10.29
C ARG A 118 -0.99 -11.24 11.31
N ASP A 119 -1.35 -12.52 11.24
CA ASP A 119 -0.84 -13.59 12.09
C ASP A 119 0.43 -14.25 11.50
N SER A 120 1.03 -13.66 10.45
CA SER A 120 2.28 -14.15 9.85
C SER A 120 3.40 -14.15 10.88
N ARG A 121 4.06 -15.30 11.01
CA ARG A 121 5.21 -15.48 11.91
C ARG A 121 6.45 -14.86 11.27
N VAL A 122 6.96 -13.81 11.89
CA VAL A 122 8.15 -13.06 11.42
C VAL A 122 9.14 -12.89 12.56
N TYR A 123 10.42 -12.76 12.22
CA TYR A 123 11.46 -12.45 13.18
C TYR A 123 11.47 -10.93 13.44
N MET A 124 11.46 -10.53 14.71
CA MET A 124 11.68 -9.15 15.13
C MET A 124 12.86 -9.09 16.09
N GLU A 125 13.76 -8.13 15.85
CA GLU A 125 14.95 -7.94 16.67
C GLU A 125 14.56 -7.61 18.13
N GLY A 126 15.26 -8.23 19.08
CA GLY A 126 14.99 -8.07 20.52
C GLY A 126 13.74 -8.81 21.04
N VAL A 127 12.95 -9.45 20.17
CA VAL A 127 11.77 -10.25 20.56
C VAL A 127 11.91 -11.72 20.13
N GLY A 128 12.44 -11.97 18.93
CA GLY A 128 12.42 -13.28 18.28
C GLY A 128 11.23 -13.44 17.34
N TYR A 129 10.82 -14.68 17.08
CA TYR A 129 9.69 -14.95 16.18
C TYR A 129 8.35 -14.65 16.84
N THR A 130 7.61 -13.69 16.31
CA THR A 130 6.27 -13.29 16.78
C THR A 130 5.38 -12.94 15.59
N LYS A 131 4.15 -12.47 15.85
CA LYS A 131 3.18 -12.11 14.80
C LYS A 131 3.55 -10.77 14.19
N ILE A 132 3.46 -10.65 12.87
CA ILE A 132 3.79 -9.39 12.17
C ILE A 132 2.96 -8.21 12.67
N ASN A 133 1.70 -8.40 13.06
CA ASN A 133 0.86 -7.33 13.59
C ASN A 133 1.28 -6.82 14.98
N HIS A 134 2.17 -7.54 15.69
CA HIS A 134 2.77 -7.05 16.92
C HIS A 134 3.80 -5.95 16.68
N ALA A 135 4.36 -5.82 15.46
CA ALA A 135 5.35 -4.79 15.15
C ALA A 135 4.83 -3.39 15.47
N HIS A 136 3.63 -3.06 14.99
CA HIS A 136 3.02 -1.77 15.25
C HIS A 136 2.81 -1.52 16.75
N MET A 137 2.21 -2.49 17.45
CA MET A 137 1.98 -2.40 18.90
C MET A 137 3.29 -2.20 19.69
N LEU A 138 4.36 -2.93 19.32
CA LEU A 138 5.66 -2.83 19.98
C LEU A 138 6.31 -1.47 19.76
N GLY A 139 6.26 -0.93 18.55
CA GLY A 139 6.73 0.43 18.27
C GLY A 139 5.91 1.47 19.04
N GLU A 140 4.59 1.32 19.11
CA GLU A 140 3.73 2.22 19.89
C GLU A 140 4.08 2.22 21.38
N MET A 141 4.35 1.05 21.95
CA MET A 141 4.81 0.93 23.34
C MET A 141 6.16 1.62 23.60
N ARG A 142 7.03 1.73 22.57
CA ARG A 142 8.36 2.33 22.70
C ARG A 142 8.35 3.85 22.55
N GLY A 143 7.53 4.39 21.64
CA GLY A 143 7.55 5.83 21.35
C GLY A 143 6.29 6.37 20.68
N GLY A 144 5.16 5.71 20.86
CA GLY A 144 3.87 6.16 20.34
C GLY A 144 3.65 5.85 18.86
N ASN A 145 2.60 6.44 18.30
CA ASN A 145 2.02 6.06 17.01
C ASN A 145 2.99 6.14 15.81
N GLU A 146 3.91 7.11 15.82
CA GLU A 146 4.95 7.23 14.79
C GLU A 146 5.94 6.06 14.85
N GLU A 147 6.42 5.70 16.04
CA GLU A 147 7.33 4.56 16.22
C GLU A 147 6.64 3.23 15.90
N GLY A 148 5.34 3.10 16.19
CA GLY A 148 4.53 1.97 15.73
C GLY A 148 4.56 1.80 14.21
N THR A 149 4.44 2.93 13.49
CA THR A 149 4.50 2.93 12.02
C THR A 149 5.88 2.54 11.51
N LYS A 150 6.94 3.09 12.11
CA LYS A 150 8.34 2.78 11.74
C LYS A 150 8.68 1.31 11.95
N GLU A 151 8.29 0.74 13.08
CA GLU A 151 8.53 -0.68 13.39
C GLU A 151 7.79 -1.59 12.41
N ALA A 152 6.54 -1.27 12.06
CA ALA A 152 5.78 -1.98 11.04
C ALA A 152 6.43 -1.88 9.64
N LEU A 153 6.87 -0.68 9.25
CA LEU A 153 7.58 -0.45 7.98
C LEU A 153 8.87 -1.25 7.89
N GLN A 154 9.66 -1.29 8.96
CA GLN A 154 10.92 -2.04 9.00
C GLN A 154 10.68 -3.54 8.98
N THR A 155 9.71 -4.02 9.78
CA THR A 155 9.35 -5.45 9.82
C THR A 155 8.87 -5.95 8.47
N VAL A 156 7.99 -5.20 7.79
CA VAL A 156 7.50 -5.58 6.46
C VAL A 156 8.61 -5.53 5.42
N SER A 157 9.47 -4.51 5.47
CA SER A 157 10.62 -4.38 4.56
C SER A 157 11.56 -5.58 4.69
N ASN A 158 11.88 -5.98 5.93
CA ASN A 158 12.69 -7.17 6.22
C ASN A 158 12.01 -8.46 5.77
N PHE A 159 10.70 -8.57 6.00
CA PHE A 159 9.93 -9.77 5.68
C PHE A 159 9.85 -10.04 4.17
N LEU A 160 9.65 -8.98 3.38
CA LEU A 160 9.55 -9.08 1.92
C LEU A 160 10.89 -8.88 1.20
N ASP A 161 11.93 -8.42 1.90
CA ASP A 161 13.22 -8.05 1.31
C ASP A 161 13.09 -6.96 0.23
N VAL A 162 12.26 -5.94 0.50
CA VAL A 162 12.05 -4.78 -0.39
C VAL A 162 12.05 -3.47 0.40
N PRO A 163 12.54 -2.36 -0.18
CA PRO A 163 12.41 -1.06 0.47
C PRO A 163 10.94 -0.62 0.53
N ILE A 164 10.54 0.15 1.54
CA ILE A 164 9.24 0.83 1.54
C ILE A 164 9.45 2.33 1.37
N ASN A 165 8.71 2.92 0.43
CA ASN A 165 8.87 4.32 0.05
C ASN A 165 7.76 5.20 0.63
N TYR A 166 6.53 4.69 0.59
CA TYR A 166 5.39 5.39 1.14
C TYR A 166 4.56 4.49 2.05
N TYR A 167 3.71 5.12 2.86
CA TYR A 167 2.70 4.39 3.61
C TYR A 167 1.41 5.19 3.70
N MET A 168 0.34 4.46 3.96
CA MET A 168 -0.93 5.04 4.38
C MET A 168 -1.48 4.18 5.51
N LYS A 169 -1.74 4.82 6.64
CA LYS A 169 -2.30 4.19 7.82
C LYS A 169 -3.70 4.73 8.06
N THR A 170 -4.66 3.84 8.26
CA THR A 170 -6.02 4.19 8.67
C THR A 170 -6.46 3.30 9.83
N ASN A 171 -7.56 3.68 10.48
CA ASN A 171 -8.23 2.88 11.51
C ASN A 171 -9.66 2.58 11.06
N PHE A 172 -10.44 1.91 11.91
CA PHE A 172 -11.83 1.57 11.58
C PHE A 172 -12.70 2.79 11.27
N LYS A 173 -12.56 3.87 12.04
CA LYS A 173 -13.37 5.08 11.86
C LYS A 173 -13.01 5.78 10.55
N GLY A 174 -11.72 5.94 10.28
CA GLY A 174 -11.21 6.49 9.03
C GLY A 174 -11.64 5.67 7.81
N PHE A 175 -11.63 4.34 7.92
CA PHE A 175 -12.14 3.48 6.85
C PHE A 175 -13.65 3.68 6.60
N GLU A 176 -14.48 3.71 7.65
CA GLU A 176 -15.92 3.97 7.51
C GLU A 176 -16.18 5.34 6.87
N ASP A 177 -15.57 6.40 7.40
CA ASP A 177 -15.75 7.77 6.92
C ASP A 177 -15.28 7.94 5.48
N PHE A 178 -14.21 7.26 5.10
CA PHE A 178 -13.70 7.26 3.75
C PHE A 178 -14.69 6.65 2.76
N ILE A 179 -15.26 5.48 3.08
CA ILE A 179 -16.26 4.82 2.23
C ILE A 179 -17.53 5.68 2.11
N ASP A 180 -17.98 6.27 3.22
CA ASP A 180 -19.15 7.16 3.20
C ASP A 180 -18.87 8.43 2.37
N THR A 181 -17.66 8.97 2.46
CA THR A 181 -17.21 10.16 1.70
C THR A 181 -17.20 9.94 0.20
N ILE A 182 -16.86 8.73 -0.26
CA ILE A 182 -16.91 8.37 -1.69
C ILE A 182 -18.31 7.96 -2.15
N GLY A 183 -19.30 7.94 -1.23
CA GLY A 183 -20.70 7.63 -1.53
C GLY A 183 -21.04 6.15 -1.48
N GLY A 184 -20.28 5.34 -0.73
CA GLY A 184 -20.44 3.88 -0.66
C GLY A 184 -19.75 3.15 -1.81
N VAL A 185 -19.84 1.82 -1.81
CA VAL A 185 -19.20 0.95 -2.81
C VAL A 185 -20.10 -0.19 -3.26
N ASN A 186 -19.94 -0.61 -4.52
CA ASN A 186 -20.69 -1.73 -5.10
C ASN A 186 -19.87 -3.02 -5.05
N VAL A 187 -20.29 -3.97 -4.22
CA VAL A 187 -19.60 -5.26 -4.04
C VAL A 187 -20.43 -6.42 -4.61
N GLU A 188 -19.74 -7.34 -5.27
CA GLU A 188 -20.34 -8.62 -5.67
C GLU A 188 -20.21 -9.64 -4.54
N VAL A 189 -21.34 -9.93 -3.89
CA VAL A 189 -21.44 -10.88 -2.79
C VAL A 189 -21.75 -12.27 -3.35
N ARG A 190 -20.81 -13.21 -3.20
CA ARG A 190 -20.91 -14.55 -3.83
C ARG A 190 -21.94 -15.48 -3.20
N GLN A 191 -22.26 -15.26 -1.92
CA GLN A 191 -23.21 -16.03 -1.13
C GLN A 191 -23.76 -15.15 -0.01
N ASN A 192 -24.87 -15.52 0.62
CA ASN A 192 -25.35 -14.76 1.78
C ASN A 192 -24.29 -14.73 2.90
N ILE A 193 -23.89 -13.54 3.33
CA ILE A 193 -22.88 -13.35 4.39
C ILE A 193 -23.58 -12.74 5.61
N HIS A 194 -23.60 -13.46 6.73
CA HIS A 194 -24.00 -12.88 8.00
C HIS A 194 -22.85 -12.07 8.59
N LEU A 195 -23.01 -10.75 8.66
CA LEU A 195 -22.04 -9.82 9.22
C LEU A 195 -22.24 -9.72 10.73
N LEU A 196 -21.46 -10.45 11.50
CA LEU A 196 -21.62 -10.53 12.95
C LEU A 196 -21.50 -9.16 13.64
N HIS A 197 -20.60 -8.31 13.14
CA HIS A 197 -20.34 -6.98 13.71
C HIS A 197 -21.47 -5.98 13.44
N ALA A 198 -22.21 -6.15 12.35
CA ALA A 198 -23.35 -5.31 12.01
C ALA A 198 -24.69 -5.92 12.44
N GLY A 199 -24.73 -7.23 12.72
CA GLY A 199 -25.95 -7.97 13.04
C GLY A 199 -26.90 -8.10 11.84
N VAL A 200 -26.39 -7.99 10.61
CA VAL A 200 -27.18 -8.04 9.37
C VAL A 200 -26.64 -9.09 8.42
N THR A 201 -27.48 -9.54 7.49
CA THR A 201 -27.05 -10.45 6.42
C THR A 201 -26.99 -9.69 5.11
N LEU A 202 -25.81 -9.66 4.48
CA LEU A 202 -25.66 -9.22 3.11
C LEU A 202 -26.14 -10.32 2.17
N PRO A 203 -27.16 -10.08 1.34
CA PRO A 203 -27.64 -11.08 0.40
C PRO A 203 -26.66 -11.26 -0.77
N GLN A 204 -26.68 -12.45 -1.36
CA GLN A 204 -25.95 -12.76 -2.59
C GLN A 204 -26.34 -11.81 -3.73
N GLY A 205 -25.36 -11.43 -4.55
CA GLY A 205 -25.51 -10.57 -5.72
C GLY A 205 -24.79 -9.24 -5.55
N GLN A 206 -25.11 -8.28 -6.43
CA GLN A 206 -24.55 -6.94 -6.36
C GLN A 206 -25.19 -6.16 -5.21
N GLN A 207 -24.38 -5.72 -4.26
CA GLN A 207 -24.80 -4.96 -3.09
C GLN A 207 -24.09 -3.61 -3.07
N HIS A 208 -24.85 -2.53 -2.90
CA HIS A 208 -24.28 -1.24 -2.56
C HIS A 208 -24.19 -1.12 -1.04
N ILE A 209 -22.98 -0.90 -0.51
CA ILE A 209 -22.71 -0.88 0.93
C ILE A 209 -22.07 0.43 1.36
N ASP A 210 -22.49 0.91 2.53
CA ASP A 210 -21.92 2.06 3.22
C ASP A 210 -20.65 1.67 4.01
N GLY A 211 -20.00 2.64 4.65
CA GLY A 211 -18.77 2.42 5.40
C GLY A 211 -18.92 1.41 6.54
N LYS A 212 -20.05 1.42 7.24
CA LYS A 212 -20.33 0.49 8.34
C LYS A 212 -20.44 -0.96 7.84
N LEU A 213 -21.18 -1.18 6.75
CA LEU A 213 -21.33 -2.50 6.14
C LEU A 213 -20.02 -2.96 5.49
N ALA A 214 -19.29 -2.06 4.83
CA ALA A 214 -17.96 -2.32 4.27
C ALA A 214 -16.96 -2.73 5.35
N LEU A 215 -16.93 -2.02 6.48
CA LEU A 215 -16.05 -2.36 7.61
C LEU A 215 -16.42 -3.74 8.18
N SER A 216 -17.71 -3.99 8.33
CA SER A 216 -18.21 -5.26 8.85
C SER A 216 -17.85 -6.42 7.92
N LEU A 217 -17.92 -6.21 6.60
CA LEU A 217 -17.53 -7.19 5.59
C LEU A 217 -16.03 -7.54 5.67
N VAL A 218 -15.13 -6.55 5.71
CA VAL A 218 -13.67 -6.81 5.78
C VAL A 218 -13.20 -7.39 7.11
N ARG A 219 -14.03 -7.30 8.16
CA ARG A 219 -13.76 -7.86 9.48
C ARG A 219 -14.37 -9.25 9.66
N GLU A 220 -15.27 -9.66 8.78
CA GLU A 220 -15.92 -10.97 8.86
C GLU A 220 -14.92 -12.09 8.56
N ARG A 221 -15.04 -13.20 9.30
CA ARG A 221 -14.09 -14.33 9.27
C ARG A 221 -14.80 -15.66 9.29
N TYR A 222 -15.84 -15.75 10.11
CA TYR A 222 -16.47 -17.02 10.44
C TYR A 222 -17.52 -17.41 9.40
N ALA A 223 -17.95 -16.46 8.57
CA ALA A 223 -18.82 -16.72 7.42
C ALA A 223 -18.09 -17.42 6.25
N PHE A 224 -16.76 -17.53 6.27
CA PHE A 224 -15.97 -18.08 5.17
C PHE A 224 -15.36 -19.45 5.49
N ALA A 225 -15.34 -20.34 4.50
CA ALA A 225 -14.91 -21.73 4.68
C ALA A 225 -13.42 -21.86 5.03
N ASN A 226 -12.57 -20.97 4.50
CA ASN A 226 -11.12 -20.95 4.79
C ASN A 226 -10.72 -19.83 5.78
N GLY A 227 -11.68 -19.24 6.51
CA GLY A 227 -11.43 -18.30 7.60
C GLY A 227 -10.63 -17.06 7.18
N ASP A 228 -9.42 -16.90 7.75
CA ASP A 228 -8.56 -15.71 7.56
C ASP A 228 -8.11 -15.53 6.10
N PHE A 229 -7.84 -16.63 5.39
CA PHE A 229 -7.37 -16.62 4.01
C PHE A 229 -8.44 -16.04 3.06
N ASP A 230 -9.69 -16.46 3.25
CA ASP A 230 -10.82 -15.91 2.51
C ASP A 230 -11.05 -14.44 2.91
N ARG A 231 -10.92 -14.08 4.19
CA ARG A 231 -10.99 -12.67 4.62
C ARG A 231 -9.97 -11.79 3.88
N GLN A 232 -8.74 -12.24 3.71
CA GLN A 232 -7.73 -11.46 2.97
C GLN A 232 -8.08 -11.31 1.49
N SER A 233 -8.71 -12.32 0.89
CA SER A 233 -9.24 -12.24 -0.47
C SER A 233 -10.32 -11.17 -0.55
N GLU A 234 -11.27 -11.16 0.39
CA GLU A 234 -12.35 -10.17 0.45
C GLU A 234 -11.82 -8.76 0.72
N GLN A 235 -10.83 -8.60 1.61
CA GLN A 235 -10.15 -7.31 1.86
C GLN A 235 -9.51 -6.77 0.58
N THR A 236 -8.83 -7.63 -0.18
CA THR A 236 -8.19 -7.20 -1.42
C THR A 236 -9.21 -6.93 -2.52
N GLN A 237 -10.28 -7.73 -2.60
CA GLN A 237 -11.38 -7.49 -3.52
C GLN A 237 -12.05 -6.15 -3.22
N LEU A 238 -12.34 -5.86 -1.95
CA LEU A 238 -12.91 -4.57 -1.56
C LEU A 238 -11.95 -3.42 -1.87
N LEU A 239 -10.64 -3.57 -1.64
CA LEU A 239 -9.66 -2.54 -2.01
C LEU A 239 -9.69 -2.25 -3.53
N LYS A 240 -9.83 -3.29 -4.37
CA LYS A 240 -10.00 -3.12 -5.82
C LYS A 240 -11.31 -2.41 -6.16
N THR A 241 -12.41 -2.77 -5.50
CA THR A 241 -13.71 -2.12 -5.67
C THR A 241 -13.65 -0.64 -5.30
N VAL A 242 -13.11 -0.34 -4.12
CA VAL A 242 -12.90 1.02 -3.62
C VAL A 242 -12.07 1.83 -4.60
N ALA A 243 -10.95 1.27 -5.07
CA ALA A 243 -10.14 1.91 -6.11
C ALA A 243 -11.02 2.19 -7.33
N SER A 244 -11.72 1.20 -7.88
CA SER A 244 -12.57 1.41 -9.07
C SER A 244 -13.68 2.46 -8.88
N GLU A 245 -14.26 2.59 -7.68
CA GLU A 245 -15.35 3.54 -7.40
C GLU A 245 -14.84 4.99 -7.36
N ILE A 246 -13.71 5.23 -6.68
CA ILE A 246 -13.06 6.57 -6.61
C ILE A 246 -12.69 7.09 -8.01
N LEU A 247 -12.46 6.17 -8.94
CA LEU A 247 -11.91 6.46 -10.26
C LEU A 247 -12.99 6.55 -11.34
N ARG A 248 -14.27 6.48 -10.95
CA ARG A 248 -15.38 6.69 -11.88
C ARG A 248 -15.29 8.10 -12.47
N PRO A 249 -15.57 8.26 -13.78
CA PRO A 249 -15.45 9.54 -14.49
C PRO A 249 -16.18 10.71 -13.82
N ASP A 250 -17.28 10.42 -13.12
CA ASP A 250 -18.14 11.41 -12.46
C ASP A 250 -17.46 12.10 -11.26
N HIS A 251 -16.48 11.45 -10.61
CA HIS A 251 -15.76 12.01 -9.46
C HIS A 251 -14.50 12.81 -9.87
N VAL A 252 -14.11 12.78 -11.15
CA VAL A 252 -12.83 13.32 -11.63
C VAL A 252 -12.71 14.84 -11.49
N GLY A 253 -13.81 15.57 -11.74
CA GLY A 253 -13.85 17.03 -11.53
C GLY A 253 -13.73 17.43 -10.06
N GLU A 254 -14.00 16.49 -9.15
CA GLU A 254 -13.99 16.70 -7.71
C GLU A 254 -12.84 15.98 -7.00
N ILE A 255 -11.93 15.29 -7.72
CA ILE A 255 -10.81 14.53 -7.13
C ILE A 255 -10.04 15.37 -6.11
N ALA A 256 -9.74 16.64 -6.41
CA ALA A 256 -9.04 17.51 -5.45
C ALA A 256 -9.86 17.76 -4.17
N GLY A 257 -11.17 17.93 -4.29
CA GLY A 257 -12.09 18.08 -3.17
C GLY A 257 -12.27 16.77 -2.40
N LEU A 258 -12.34 15.64 -3.09
CA LEU A 258 -12.43 14.31 -2.51
C LEU A 258 -11.15 13.98 -1.74
N LEU A 259 -9.98 14.20 -2.32
CA LEU A 259 -8.68 14.02 -1.66
C LEU A 259 -8.57 14.83 -0.37
N THR A 260 -9.11 16.06 -0.35
CA THR A 260 -9.13 16.90 0.85
C THR A 260 -10.03 16.32 1.96
N LYS A 261 -11.15 15.67 1.59
CA LYS A 261 -12.03 14.98 2.54
C LYS A 261 -11.38 13.69 3.04
N VAL A 262 -10.96 12.83 2.11
CA VAL A 262 -10.28 11.55 2.35
C VAL A 262 -9.05 11.70 3.25
N LYS A 263 -8.27 12.77 3.08
CA LYS A 263 -7.08 13.01 3.90
C LYS A 263 -7.40 13.14 5.40
N LYS A 264 -8.61 13.59 5.76
CA LYS A 264 -9.05 13.66 7.16
C LYS A 264 -9.32 12.28 7.75
N ASP A 265 -9.60 11.32 6.88
CA ASP A 265 -9.94 9.94 7.25
C ASP A 265 -8.70 9.02 7.27
N ILE A 266 -7.53 9.56 6.86
CA ILE A 266 -6.22 8.92 6.99
C ILE A 266 -5.65 9.28 8.35
N VAL A 267 -5.23 8.26 9.11
CA VAL A 267 -4.61 8.45 10.42
C VAL A 267 -3.20 9.00 10.28
N ASP A 268 -2.42 8.45 9.35
CA ASP A 268 -1.02 8.86 9.13
C ASP A 268 -0.54 8.48 7.72
N THR A 269 0.30 9.31 7.11
CA THR A 269 0.87 9.11 5.77
C THR A 269 2.04 10.04 5.52
N ASN A 270 3.03 9.59 4.75
CA ASN A 270 4.11 10.44 4.24
C ASN A 270 3.86 10.98 2.82
N PHE A 271 2.70 10.73 2.22
CA PHE A 271 2.36 11.28 0.92
C PHE A 271 2.12 12.80 1.00
N LYS A 272 2.70 13.54 0.06
CA LYS A 272 2.34 14.94 -0.17
C LYS A 272 1.04 15.03 -0.96
N ASP A 273 0.36 16.16 -0.89
CA ASP A 273 -0.88 16.40 -1.66
C ASP A 273 -0.65 16.22 -3.17
N SER A 274 0.51 16.63 -3.67
CA SER A 274 0.91 16.41 -5.07
C SER A 274 1.07 14.93 -5.42
N ASP A 275 1.56 14.11 -4.49
CA ASP A 275 1.72 12.66 -4.69
C ASP A 275 0.34 12.01 -4.77
N MET A 276 -0.57 12.40 -3.86
CA MET A 276 -1.94 11.88 -3.83
C MET A 276 -2.74 12.28 -5.09
N ILE A 277 -2.58 13.52 -5.57
CA ILE A 277 -3.20 13.98 -6.84
C ILE A 277 -2.65 13.18 -8.03
N SER A 278 -1.34 13.00 -8.09
CA SER A 278 -0.69 12.25 -9.17
C SER A 278 -1.09 10.76 -9.12
N LEU A 279 -1.19 10.16 -7.94
CA LEU A 279 -1.75 8.82 -7.78
C LEU A 279 -3.20 8.75 -8.25
N ALA A 280 -4.08 9.65 -7.80
CA ALA A 280 -5.48 9.65 -8.23
C ALA A 280 -5.62 9.72 -9.76
N TRP A 281 -4.74 10.47 -10.43
CA TRP A 281 -4.68 10.50 -11.89
C TRP A 281 -4.08 9.21 -12.49
N LEU A 282 -3.05 8.62 -11.88
CA LEU A 282 -2.52 7.32 -12.31
C LEU A 282 -3.62 6.25 -12.31
N PHE A 283 -4.36 6.20 -11.21
CA PHE A 283 -5.43 5.27 -11.00
C PHE A 283 -6.60 5.49 -11.99
N LYS A 284 -6.85 6.73 -12.42
CA LYS A 284 -8.02 7.07 -13.27
C LYS A 284 -8.12 6.16 -14.50
N GLY A 285 -9.21 5.41 -14.61
CA GLY A 285 -9.48 4.53 -15.75
C GLY A 285 -8.70 3.20 -15.73
N MET A 286 -8.01 2.87 -14.64
CA MET A 286 -7.52 1.52 -14.40
C MET A 286 -8.69 0.57 -14.16
N THR A 287 -8.51 -0.66 -14.58
CA THR A 287 -9.45 -1.78 -14.45
C THR A 287 -8.88 -2.83 -13.50
N PRO A 288 -9.69 -3.79 -13.02
CA PRO A 288 -9.19 -4.88 -12.16
C PRO A 288 -7.99 -5.66 -12.72
N ASP A 289 -7.82 -5.70 -14.05
CA ASP A 289 -6.74 -6.39 -14.76
C ASP A 289 -5.38 -5.69 -14.61
N ASP A 290 -5.37 -4.41 -14.28
CA ASP A 290 -4.14 -3.66 -14.01
C ASP A 290 -3.58 -3.95 -12.60
N PHE A 291 -4.34 -4.69 -11.78
CA PHE A 291 -3.99 -5.07 -10.42
C PHE A 291 -3.63 -6.55 -10.32
N THR A 292 -2.34 -6.84 -10.14
CA THR A 292 -1.88 -8.19 -9.78
C THR A 292 -1.94 -8.36 -8.27
N THR A 293 -2.63 -9.38 -7.78
CA THR A 293 -2.73 -9.65 -6.33
C THR A 293 -2.12 -11.01 -6.00
N LYS A 294 -1.30 -11.04 -4.94
CA LYS A 294 -0.82 -12.26 -4.29
C LYS A 294 -1.08 -12.17 -2.79
N GLN A 295 -1.32 -13.32 -2.17
CA GLN A 295 -1.26 -13.47 -0.73
C GLN A 295 0.04 -14.17 -0.36
N VAL A 296 0.57 -13.87 0.82
CA VAL A 296 1.76 -14.55 1.36
C VAL A 296 1.48 -16.06 1.51
N PRO A 297 2.20 -16.93 0.79
CA PRO A 297 2.03 -18.37 0.90
C PRO A 297 2.55 -18.87 2.23
N GLY A 298 1.96 -19.95 2.73
CA GLY A 298 2.29 -20.51 4.03
C GLY A 298 1.26 -21.54 4.46
N HIS A 299 1.29 -21.87 5.74
CA HIS A 299 0.35 -22.80 6.36
C HIS A 299 0.02 -22.38 7.79
N SER A 300 -1.12 -22.83 8.28
CA SER A 300 -1.51 -22.66 9.69
C SER A 300 -0.66 -23.52 10.61
N GLY A 301 -0.22 -22.95 11.74
CA GLY A 301 0.52 -23.67 12.77
C GLY A 301 0.36 -23.05 14.16
N TYR A 302 0.82 -23.76 15.18
CA TYR A 302 0.78 -23.29 16.57
C TYR A 302 2.17 -23.34 17.20
N GLU A 303 2.71 -22.15 17.48
CA GLU A 303 4.05 -21.97 18.02
C GLU A 303 4.00 -21.22 19.35
N MET A 304 5.06 -21.37 20.16
CA MET A 304 5.24 -20.54 21.35
C MET A 304 5.63 -19.12 20.94
N ASP A 305 4.83 -18.16 21.37
CA ASP A 305 5.13 -16.74 21.17
C ASP A 305 5.95 -16.22 22.36
N PRO A 306 7.18 -15.69 22.14
CA PRO A 306 8.04 -15.23 23.22
C PRO A 306 7.55 -13.92 23.86
N LEU A 307 6.77 -13.11 23.13
CA LEU A 307 6.26 -11.83 23.60
C LEU A 307 5.10 -12.03 24.59
N VAL A 308 4.14 -12.89 24.25
CA VAL A 308 2.99 -13.17 25.13
C VAL A 308 3.19 -14.40 26.03
N ARG A 309 4.28 -15.15 25.83
CA ARG A 309 4.63 -16.37 26.59
C ARG A 309 3.54 -17.44 26.56
N ALA A 310 2.88 -17.58 25.41
CA ALA A 310 1.78 -18.52 25.22
C ALA A 310 1.85 -19.15 23.84
N ARG A 311 1.23 -20.33 23.69
CA ARG A 311 1.11 -20.98 22.39
C ARG A 311 0.01 -20.29 21.60
N LEU A 312 0.38 -19.67 20.48
CA LEU A 312 -0.53 -18.94 19.61
C LEU A 312 -0.67 -19.61 18.26
N TYR A 313 -1.82 -19.36 17.62
CA TYR A 313 -1.97 -19.61 16.18
C TYR A 313 -1.09 -18.64 15.38
N TYR A 314 -0.44 -19.17 14.34
CA TYR A 314 0.30 -18.42 13.34
C TYR A 314 -0.07 -18.85 11.92
N TRP A 315 0.05 -17.91 11.01
CA TRP A 315 0.39 -18.24 9.63
C TRP A 315 1.91 -18.37 9.53
N ILE A 316 2.42 -19.55 9.20
CA ILE A 316 3.84 -19.82 9.04
C ILE A 316 4.17 -19.64 7.55
N PRO A 317 4.87 -18.55 7.17
CA PRO A 317 5.12 -18.25 5.76
C PRO A 317 6.12 -19.24 5.13
N ASP A 318 5.89 -19.58 3.87
CA ASP A 318 6.86 -20.29 3.04
C ASP A 318 7.87 -19.26 2.50
N MET A 319 8.96 -19.04 3.23
CA MET A 319 9.91 -17.96 2.92
C MET A 319 10.56 -18.07 1.54
N ALA A 320 10.70 -19.29 1.00
CA ALA A 320 11.22 -19.48 -0.36
C ALA A 320 10.25 -18.90 -1.39
N LYS A 321 8.95 -19.21 -1.26
CA LYS A 321 7.91 -18.66 -2.14
C LYS A 321 7.65 -17.17 -1.88
N VAL A 322 7.78 -16.69 -0.64
CA VAL A 322 7.69 -15.25 -0.34
C VAL A 322 8.77 -14.50 -1.10
N LYS A 323 10.01 -14.99 -1.06
CA LYS A 323 11.13 -14.40 -1.81
C LYS A 323 10.92 -14.46 -3.31
N GLU A 324 10.40 -15.57 -3.83
CA GLU A 324 10.04 -15.70 -5.25
C GLU A 324 8.99 -14.65 -5.66
N ILE A 325 7.88 -14.54 -4.92
CA ILE A 325 6.82 -13.57 -5.19
C ILE A 325 7.35 -12.14 -5.09
N SER A 326 8.14 -11.84 -4.06
CA SER A 326 8.74 -10.53 -3.88
C SER A 326 9.66 -10.18 -5.06
N SER A 327 10.59 -11.07 -5.40
CA SER A 327 11.49 -10.85 -6.55
C SER A 327 10.74 -10.70 -7.86
N THR A 328 9.64 -11.43 -8.08
CA THR A 328 8.87 -11.38 -9.33
C THR A 328 8.01 -10.11 -9.43
N LEU A 329 7.40 -9.68 -8.32
CA LEU A 329 6.48 -8.54 -8.31
C LEU A 329 7.15 -7.20 -8.05
N PHE A 330 8.37 -7.21 -7.51
CA PHE A 330 9.12 -6.02 -7.08
C PHE A 330 10.50 -5.91 -7.75
N SER A 331 10.82 -6.75 -8.75
CA SER A 331 12.11 -6.63 -9.46
C SER A 331 12.24 -5.27 -10.15
N GLN A 332 13.39 -4.64 -9.96
CA GLN A 332 13.77 -3.35 -10.57
C GLN A 332 13.94 -3.37 -12.10
N ASN A 333 13.74 -4.53 -12.75
CA ASN A 333 13.93 -4.71 -14.19
C ASN A 333 12.58 -4.68 -14.92
N ASP A 334 11.86 -3.56 -14.85
CA ASP A 334 10.79 -3.24 -15.80
C ASP A 334 11.42 -2.88 -17.16
N ILE A 335 12.08 -3.87 -17.79
CA ILE A 335 12.60 -3.76 -19.15
C ILE A 335 11.41 -3.88 -20.08
N VAL A 336 11.06 -2.76 -20.73
CA VAL A 336 10.16 -2.74 -21.88
C VAL A 336 10.71 -3.69 -22.94
N ARG A 337 10.02 -4.81 -23.19
CA ARG A 337 10.20 -5.53 -24.45
C ARG A 337 9.54 -4.69 -25.54
N GLU A 338 10.33 -3.91 -26.26
CA GLU A 338 9.91 -3.31 -27.51
C GLU A 338 9.47 -4.43 -28.47
N ARG A 339 8.32 -4.25 -29.12
CA ARG A 339 7.91 -5.01 -30.31
C ARG A 339 8.02 -4.11 -31.52
#